data_AF-A0A3A6KY61-F1
#
_entry.id   AF-A0A3A6KY61-F1
#
_cell.length_a   1.000
_cell.length_b   1.000
_cell.length_c   1.000
_cell.angle_alpha   90.00
_cell.angle_beta   90.00
_cell.angle_gamma   90.00
#
_symmetry.space_group_name_H-M   'P 1'
#
loop_
_entity.id
_entity.type
_entity.pdbx_description
1 polymer ?
#
loop_
_entity_poly.entity_id
_entity_poly.type
_entity_poly.pdbx_seq_one_letter_code
_entity_poly.pdbx_strand_id
1 'polypeptide(L)'
;MNVILIAVISLGVIALVSAAILYVASKKFAVYEDPRIAQVAEVLPQANCGGCGYPGCSGFADACVKAGSLDGKLCPVGGQPVMTKIAEILGLDAAAAEPMVAVVRCNGTCANRPRVNQYDGAKSCAIAASLYGGETGCSYGCLGCGDCVAACQFDAIHMNPETGLPEVDEEKCTACGACAKACPKSIIEIRPQGKKSRRIYVQCVNKDKGAVARKACTVACIGCGKCVKVCPFEAITLENNLAYIDPNKCKSCRKCEEACPQNTIIALNFPPRKPKADDAAPQVKVAAPKAEVETPKAEV
;
A
#
# COMPACT_ATOMS: atom_id res chain seq x y z
N MET A 1 -63.04 7.58 41.70
CA MET A 1 -62.24 7.24 40.50
C MET A 1 -61.27 6.14 40.88
N ASN A 2 -61.29 4.98 40.21
CA ASN A 2 -60.46 3.83 40.57
C ASN A 2 -58.99 4.12 40.24
N VAL A 3 -58.04 3.83 41.14
CA VAL A 3 -56.60 4.16 40.98
C VAL A 3 -56.04 3.57 39.68
N ILE A 4 -56.53 2.39 39.31
CA ILE A 4 -56.22 1.70 38.05
C ILE A 4 -56.61 2.56 36.84
N LEU A 5 -57.79 3.20 36.89
CA LEU A 5 -58.29 4.05 35.80
C LEU A 5 -57.41 5.30 35.63
N ILE A 6 -56.98 5.91 36.74
CA ILE A 6 -56.09 7.08 36.73
C ILE A 6 -54.74 6.72 36.13
N ALA A 7 -54.17 5.56 36.50
CA ALA A 7 -52.89 5.09 35.96
C ALA A 7 -52.95 4.80 34.45
N VAL A 8 -54.04 4.18 33.98
CA VAL A 8 -54.24 3.90 32.55
C VAL A 8 -54.38 5.20 31.75
N ILE A 9 -55.16 6.16 32.26
CA ILE A 9 -55.36 7.44 31.60
C ILE A 9 -54.06 8.25 31.58
N SER A 10 -53.31 8.31 32.69
CA SER A 10 -52.07 9.09 32.76
C SER A 10 -50.99 8.54 31.83
N LEU A 11 -50.80 7.22 31.79
CA LEU A 11 -49.88 6.58 30.85
C LEU A 11 -50.31 6.77 29.39
N GLY A 12 -51.62 6.67 29.11
CA GLY A 12 -52.16 6.90 27.77
C GLY A 12 -51.93 8.33 27.28
N VAL A 13 -52.15 9.33 28.14
CA VAL A 13 -51.89 10.74 27.81
C VAL A 13 -50.41 11.00 27.56
N ILE A 14 -49.52 10.47 28.41
CA ILE A 14 -48.07 10.62 28.22
C ILE A 14 -47.65 9.98 26.88
N ALA A 15 -48.12 8.77 26.59
CA ALA A 15 -47.82 8.08 25.34
C ALA A 15 -48.29 8.87 24.11
N LEU A 16 -49.50 9.44 24.16
CA LEU A 16 -50.08 10.21 23.06
C LEU A 16 -49.31 11.52 22.84
N VAL A 17 -48.94 12.23 23.92
CA VAL A 17 -48.12 13.43 23.85
C VAL A 17 -46.73 13.11 23.30
N SER A 18 -46.06 12.07 23.79
CA SER A 18 -44.76 11.63 23.29
C SER A 18 -44.82 11.23 21.81
N ALA A 19 -45.87 10.52 21.39
CA ALA A 19 -46.07 10.14 19.99
C ALA A 19 -46.27 11.37 19.09
N ALA A 20 -47.06 12.35 19.54
CA ALA A 20 -47.25 13.60 18.81
C ALA A 20 -45.93 14.39 18.68
N ILE A 21 -45.15 14.48 19.75
CA ILE A 21 -43.83 15.14 19.73
C ILE A 21 -42.88 14.43 18.76
N LEU A 22 -42.80 13.10 18.81
CA LEU A 22 -41.94 12.31 17.91
C LEU A 22 -42.37 12.43 16.45
N TYR A 23 -43.69 12.47 16.17
CA TYR A 23 -44.20 12.68 14.82
C TYR A 23 -43.84 14.08 14.28
N VAL A 24 -44.03 15.12 15.09
CA VAL A 24 -43.67 16.50 14.72
C VAL A 24 -42.16 16.61 14.52
N ALA A 25 -41.35 16.03 15.41
CA ALA A 25 -39.91 15.99 15.27
C ALA A 25 -39.49 15.24 13.98
N SER A 26 -40.06 14.07 13.73
CA SER A 26 -39.82 13.27 12.52
C SER A 26 -40.09 14.06 11.24
N LYS A 27 -41.20 14.81 11.18
CA LYS A 27 -41.55 15.63 10.01
C LYS A 27 -40.68 16.88 9.89
N LYS A 28 -40.41 17.56 11.01
CA LYS A 28 -39.64 18.81 11.02
C LYS A 28 -38.15 18.59 10.73
N PHE A 29 -37.61 17.45 11.15
CA PHE A 29 -36.21 17.06 10.94
C PHE A 29 -36.06 15.98 9.86
N ALA A 30 -37.08 15.73 9.04
CA ALA A 30 -36.98 14.84 7.89
C ALA A 30 -35.95 15.40 6.91
N VAL A 31 -34.82 14.72 6.78
CA VAL A 31 -33.81 15.03 5.76
C VAL A 31 -34.21 14.29 4.49
N TYR A 32 -34.38 15.02 3.40
CA TYR A 32 -34.56 14.40 2.09
C TYR A 32 -33.23 13.79 1.65
N GLU A 33 -33.20 12.48 1.50
CA GLU A 33 -32.08 11.75 0.89
C GLU A 33 -32.43 11.44 -0.56
N ASP A 34 -31.50 11.76 -1.47
CA ASP A 34 -31.65 11.41 -2.88
C ASP A 34 -31.65 9.87 -3.01
N PRO A 35 -32.69 9.25 -3.58
CA PRO A 35 -32.81 7.79 -3.66
C PRO A 35 -31.66 7.14 -4.45
N ARG A 36 -30.95 7.91 -5.30
CA ARG A 36 -29.76 7.43 -6.01
C ARG A 36 -28.60 7.11 -5.07
N ILE A 37 -28.56 7.68 -3.87
CA ILE A 37 -27.51 7.36 -2.88
C ILE A 37 -27.58 5.88 -2.49
N ALA A 38 -28.78 5.37 -2.22
CA ALA A 38 -28.98 3.96 -1.91
C ALA A 38 -28.58 3.05 -3.09
N GLN A 39 -28.99 3.43 -4.32
CA GLN A 39 -28.65 2.68 -5.54
C GLN A 39 -27.14 2.62 -5.78
N VAL A 40 -26.44 3.76 -5.63
CA VAL A 40 -24.99 3.84 -5.75
C VAL A 40 -24.31 3.05 -4.62
N ALA A 41 -24.86 3.09 -3.40
CA ALA A 41 -24.32 2.31 -2.29
C ALA A 41 -24.42 0.79 -2.56
N GLU A 42 -25.54 0.30 -3.08
CA GLU A 42 -25.73 -1.14 -3.36
C GLU A 42 -24.72 -1.71 -4.37
N VAL A 43 -24.28 -0.92 -5.35
CA VAL A 43 -23.27 -1.37 -6.32
C VAL A 43 -21.83 -1.29 -5.79
N LEU A 44 -21.60 -0.58 -4.68
CA LEU A 44 -20.28 -0.49 -4.06
C LEU A 44 -19.91 -1.80 -3.34
N PRO A 45 -18.60 -2.12 -3.22
CA PRO A 45 -18.16 -3.36 -2.57
C PRO A 45 -18.48 -3.51 -1.07
N GLN A 46 -19.06 -2.49 -0.42
CA GLN A 46 -19.37 -2.46 1.02
C GLN A 46 -18.16 -2.72 1.95
N ALA A 47 -16.93 -2.59 1.44
CA ALA A 47 -15.71 -2.83 2.20
C ALA A 47 -15.42 -1.75 3.27
N ASN A 48 -16.01 -0.56 3.15
CA ASN A 48 -15.84 0.56 4.09
C ASN A 48 -14.37 0.90 4.44
N CYS A 49 -13.44 0.64 3.52
CA CYS A 49 -11.99 0.77 3.75
C CYS A 49 -11.47 2.22 3.79
N GLY A 50 -12.26 3.19 3.32
CA GLY A 50 -11.87 4.60 3.25
C GLY A 50 -10.78 4.93 2.22
N GLY A 51 -10.41 3.98 1.34
CA GLY A 51 -9.33 4.18 0.36
C GLY A 51 -9.61 5.27 -0.69
N CYS A 52 -10.89 5.60 -0.92
CA CYS A 52 -11.30 6.71 -1.78
C CYS A 52 -11.29 8.08 -1.06
N GLY A 53 -10.95 8.14 0.23
CA GLY A 53 -10.94 9.37 1.03
C GLY A 53 -12.26 9.73 1.72
N TYR A 54 -13.29 8.90 1.57
CA TYR A 54 -14.63 9.12 2.16
C TYR A 54 -14.89 8.18 3.35
N PRO A 55 -15.77 8.55 4.30
CA PRO A 55 -16.11 7.75 5.47
C PRO A 55 -17.02 6.57 5.09
N GLY A 56 -16.44 5.57 4.42
CA GLY A 56 -17.13 4.35 4.00
C GLY A 56 -17.83 4.45 2.64
N CYS A 57 -18.53 3.37 2.29
CA CYS A 57 -19.20 3.23 0.99
C CYS A 57 -20.40 4.18 0.88
N SER A 58 -21.18 4.35 1.94
CA SER A 58 -22.30 5.30 1.96
C SER A 58 -21.83 6.76 1.79
N GLY A 59 -20.74 7.14 2.46
CA GLY A 59 -20.14 8.47 2.31
C GLY A 59 -19.61 8.73 0.90
N PHE A 60 -19.03 7.72 0.25
CA PHE A 60 -18.63 7.82 -1.15
C PHE A 60 -19.84 7.92 -2.10
N ALA A 61 -20.89 7.13 -1.86
CA ALA A 61 -22.12 7.16 -2.64
C ALA A 61 -22.79 8.55 -2.60
N ASP A 62 -22.93 9.13 -1.40
CA ASP A 62 -23.43 10.49 -1.19
C ASP A 62 -22.60 11.53 -1.98
N ALA A 63 -21.28 11.42 -1.92
CA ALA A 63 -20.37 12.31 -2.64
C ALA A 63 -20.44 12.15 -4.17
N CYS A 64 -20.69 10.94 -4.67
CA CYS A 64 -20.90 10.70 -6.10
C CYS A 64 -22.22 11.32 -6.56
N VAL A 65 -23.32 11.11 -5.83
CA VAL A 65 -24.64 11.63 -6.21
C VAL A 65 -24.69 13.16 -6.17
N LYS A 66 -24.06 13.76 -5.15
CA LYS A 66 -23.99 15.22 -5.01
C LYS A 66 -23.01 15.87 -5.98
N ALA A 67 -22.14 15.08 -6.61
CA ALA A 67 -21.19 15.60 -7.57
C ALA A 67 -21.80 15.64 -8.97
N GLY A 68 -21.73 16.79 -9.62
CA GLY A 68 -22.07 16.93 -11.04
C GLY A 68 -21.09 16.26 -12.00
N SER A 69 -20.01 15.64 -11.50
CA SER A 69 -19.03 14.86 -12.26
C SER A 69 -18.34 13.81 -11.37
N LEU A 70 -17.99 12.68 -11.98
CA LEU A 70 -17.18 11.61 -11.37
C LEU A 70 -15.66 11.87 -11.45
N ASP A 71 -15.24 13.01 -11.98
CA ASP A 71 -13.82 13.39 -12.00
C ASP A 71 -13.23 13.39 -10.59
N GLY A 72 -12.06 12.73 -10.46
CA GLY A 72 -11.38 12.56 -9.19
C GLY A 72 -12.05 11.59 -8.20
N LYS A 73 -13.13 10.90 -8.60
CA LYS A 73 -13.83 9.92 -7.77
C LYS A 73 -13.61 8.53 -8.32
N LEU A 74 -12.96 7.70 -7.51
CA LEU A 74 -12.71 6.31 -7.84
C LEU A 74 -12.82 5.48 -6.58
N CYS A 75 -13.62 4.41 -6.63
CA CYS A 75 -13.54 3.37 -5.63
C CYS A 75 -12.35 2.46 -5.97
N PRO A 76 -11.25 2.46 -5.19
CA PRO A 76 -10.08 1.63 -5.51
C PRO A 76 -10.41 0.14 -5.46
N VAL A 77 -11.31 -0.27 -4.57
CA VAL A 77 -11.75 -1.67 -4.41
C VAL A 77 -12.67 -2.13 -5.53
N GLY A 78 -13.62 -1.28 -5.93
CA GLY A 78 -14.56 -1.61 -7.00
C GLY A 78 -13.96 -1.47 -8.40
N GLY A 79 -12.89 -0.67 -8.52
CA GLY A 79 -12.24 -0.38 -9.77
C GLY A 79 -13.18 0.21 -10.82
N GLN A 80 -12.80 0.06 -12.09
CA GLN A 80 -13.64 0.53 -13.20
C GLN A 80 -15.01 -0.14 -13.30
N PRO A 81 -15.16 -1.46 -13.11
CA PRO A 81 -16.46 -2.11 -13.25
C PRO A 81 -17.55 -1.51 -12.35
N VAL A 82 -17.18 -1.13 -11.12
CA VAL A 82 -18.12 -0.45 -10.21
C VAL A 82 -18.36 0.98 -10.63
N MET A 83 -17.33 1.73 -11.04
CA MET A 83 -17.52 3.11 -11.48
C MET A 83 -18.40 3.22 -12.72
N THR A 84 -18.32 2.28 -13.67
CA THR A 84 -19.22 2.23 -14.83
C THR A 84 -20.68 2.10 -14.41
N LYS A 85 -20.98 1.21 -13.44
CA LYS A 85 -22.34 1.08 -12.89
C LYS A 85 -22.82 2.36 -12.20
N ILE A 86 -21.93 3.02 -11.46
CA ILE A 86 -22.25 4.29 -10.80
C ILE A 86 -22.55 5.37 -11.84
N ALA A 87 -21.74 5.45 -12.90
CA ALA A 87 -21.97 6.35 -14.03
C ALA A 87 -23.34 6.13 -14.68
N GLU A 88 -23.72 4.87 -14.93
CA GLU A 88 -25.03 4.50 -15.47
C GLU A 88 -26.19 4.96 -14.57
N ILE A 89 -26.08 4.74 -13.25
CA ILE A 89 -27.09 5.18 -12.27
C ILE A 89 -27.25 6.71 -12.26
N LEU A 90 -26.15 7.44 -12.42
CA LEU A 90 -26.13 8.90 -12.30
C LEU A 90 -26.31 9.63 -13.63
N GLY A 91 -26.26 8.93 -14.76
CA GLY A 91 -26.22 9.53 -16.09
C GLY A 91 -24.95 10.36 -16.33
N LEU A 92 -23.82 9.92 -15.78
CA LEU A 92 -22.51 10.58 -15.88
C LEU A 92 -21.52 9.69 -16.61
N ASP A 93 -20.41 10.27 -17.08
CA ASP A 93 -19.29 9.51 -17.65
C ASP A 93 -18.29 9.09 -16.56
N ALA A 94 -17.85 7.83 -16.60
CA ALA A 94 -16.75 7.32 -15.79
C ALA A 94 -15.46 7.28 -16.63
N ALA A 95 -14.58 8.27 -16.42
CA ALA A 95 -13.28 8.28 -17.08
C ALA A 95 -12.47 7.03 -16.70
N ALA A 96 -11.81 6.41 -17.69
CA ALA A 96 -10.96 5.25 -17.47
C ALA A 96 -9.80 5.60 -16.52
N ALA A 97 -9.60 4.76 -15.51
CA ALA A 97 -8.59 4.93 -14.48
C ALA A 97 -7.57 3.78 -14.59
N GLU A 98 -6.29 4.10 -14.48
CA GLU A 98 -5.25 3.09 -14.48
C GLU A 98 -5.30 2.26 -13.19
N PRO A 99 -5.11 0.93 -13.26
CA PRO A 99 -5.04 0.10 -12.08
C PRO A 99 -3.87 0.53 -11.19
N MET A 100 -4.10 0.54 -9.89
CA MET A 100 -3.11 0.91 -8.87
C MET A 100 -2.75 -0.32 -8.04
N VAL A 101 -1.61 -0.28 -7.36
CA VAL A 101 -1.14 -1.36 -6.49
C VAL A 101 -0.28 -0.81 -5.37
N ALA A 102 -0.30 -1.47 -4.20
CA ALA A 102 0.62 -1.15 -3.12
C ALA A 102 2.04 -1.63 -3.46
N VAL A 103 3.03 -0.79 -3.20
CA VAL A 103 4.45 -1.15 -3.33
C VAL A 103 5.18 -0.91 -2.00
N VAL A 104 6.18 -1.74 -1.74
CA VAL A 104 7.03 -1.63 -0.55
C VAL A 104 8.35 -0.98 -0.95
N ARG A 105 8.61 0.22 -0.43
CA ARG A 105 9.80 1.04 -0.72
C ARG A 105 10.93 0.78 0.28
N CYS A 106 11.14 -0.48 0.63
CA CYS A 106 12.23 -0.89 1.50
C CYS A 106 12.75 -2.25 1.02
N ASN A 107 14.04 -2.32 0.64
CA ASN A 107 14.74 -3.58 0.37
C ASN A 107 15.78 -3.89 1.47
N GLY A 108 15.52 -3.43 2.69
CA GLY A 108 16.36 -3.66 3.86
C GLY A 108 16.12 -5.04 4.46
N THR A 109 16.33 -6.09 3.67
CA THR A 109 16.23 -7.49 4.07
C THR A 109 17.17 -7.80 5.23
N CYS A 110 16.99 -8.94 5.90
CA CYS A 110 17.91 -9.40 6.94
C CYS A 110 19.39 -9.45 6.49
N ALA A 111 19.64 -9.75 5.20
CA ALA A 111 21.00 -9.74 4.63
C ALA A 111 21.52 -8.31 4.37
N ASN A 112 20.67 -7.43 3.82
CA ASN A 112 21.08 -6.07 3.45
C ASN A 112 21.16 -5.12 4.64
N ARG A 113 20.36 -5.39 5.68
CA ARG A 113 20.21 -4.58 6.87
C ARG A 113 20.15 -5.49 8.10
N PRO A 114 21.30 -5.94 8.61
CA PRO A 114 21.38 -6.80 9.77
C PRO A 114 20.77 -6.16 11.02
N ARG A 115 20.21 -7.00 11.89
CA ARG A 115 19.72 -6.58 13.20
C ARG A 115 20.90 -6.32 14.14
N VAL A 116 20.78 -5.29 14.96
CA VAL A 116 21.79 -4.89 15.96
C VAL A 116 21.28 -5.04 17.40
N ASN A 117 19.97 -5.24 17.55
CA ASN A 117 19.31 -5.54 18.81
C ASN A 117 18.05 -6.37 18.54
N GLN A 118 17.32 -6.72 19.59
CA GLN A 118 16.08 -7.49 19.52
C GLN A 118 14.96 -6.73 20.22
N TYR A 119 13.80 -6.68 19.59
CA TYR A 119 12.57 -6.15 20.17
C TYR A 119 11.89 -7.22 21.01
N ASP A 120 11.74 -6.95 22.31
CA ASP A 120 10.97 -7.78 23.23
C ASP A 120 9.77 -6.96 23.74
N GLY A 121 8.65 -7.05 23.03
CA GLY A 121 7.45 -6.28 23.32
C GLY A 121 6.27 -6.70 22.43
N ALA A 122 5.14 -6.00 22.59
CA ALA A 122 3.94 -6.28 21.82
C ALA A 122 4.21 -6.15 20.31
N LYS A 123 3.84 -7.17 19.54
CA LYS A 123 4.09 -7.27 18.09
C LYS A 123 3.21 -6.28 17.31
N SER A 124 3.64 -5.03 17.27
CA SER A 124 3.05 -3.97 16.46
C SER A 124 4.12 -2.99 15.99
N CYS A 125 4.10 -2.64 14.71
CA CYS A 125 4.96 -1.62 14.13
C CYS A 125 4.69 -0.27 14.79
N ALA A 126 3.43 0.09 15.05
CA ALA A 126 3.06 1.35 15.68
C ALA A 126 3.67 1.48 17.09
N ILE A 127 3.61 0.41 17.89
CA ILE A 127 4.21 0.37 19.23
C ILE A 127 5.74 0.38 19.13
N ALA A 128 6.33 -0.47 18.29
CA ALA A 128 7.78 -0.52 18.14
C ALA A 128 8.36 0.82 17.66
N ALA A 129 7.67 1.52 16.75
CA ALA A 129 8.09 2.82 16.22
C ALA A 129 8.00 3.97 17.24
N SER A 130 7.08 3.88 18.22
CA SER A 130 6.94 4.91 19.26
C SER A 130 7.96 4.74 20.40
N LEU A 131 8.38 3.50 20.67
CA LEU A 131 9.37 3.20 21.69
C LEU A 131 10.80 3.46 21.22
N TYR A 132 11.15 3.07 19.98
CA TYR A 132 12.51 3.24 19.46
C TYR A 132 12.62 3.11 17.92
N GLY A 133 13.85 3.19 17.40
CA GLY A 133 14.15 3.21 15.96
C GLY A 133 13.95 1.89 15.20
N GLY A 134 13.75 0.76 15.91
CA GLY A 134 13.67 -0.58 15.33
C GLY A 134 14.95 -1.41 15.50
N GLU A 135 14.91 -2.67 15.09
CA GLU A 135 15.95 -3.66 15.40
C GLU A 135 17.27 -3.49 14.63
N THR A 136 17.40 -2.44 13.82
CA THR A 136 18.49 -2.26 12.85
C THR A 136 19.12 -0.89 13.01
N GLY A 137 20.29 -0.68 12.40
CA GLY A 137 20.90 0.66 12.33
C GLY A 137 20.11 1.69 11.50
N CYS A 138 19.00 1.31 10.85
CA CYS A 138 18.17 2.20 10.04
C CYS A 138 16.84 2.51 10.73
N SER A 139 16.63 3.77 11.11
CA SER A 139 15.41 4.25 11.75
C SER A 139 14.20 4.37 10.82
N TYR A 140 14.39 4.21 9.51
CA TYR A 140 13.37 4.44 8.47
C TYR A 140 12.81 3.17 7.85
N GLY A 141 13.55 2.06 7.92
CA GLY A 141 13.16 0.82 7.24
C GLY A 141 12.01 0.08 7.93
N CYS A 142 11.56 -1.01 7.31
CA CYS A 142 10.53 -1.88 7.88
C CYS A 142 10.91 -2.36 9.30
N LEU A 143 9.93 -2.46 10.19
CA LEU A 143 10.14 -3.01 11.54
C LEU A 143 9.87 -4.51 11.63
N GLY A 144 9.20 -5.09 10.64
CA GLY A 144 8.94 -6.53 10.58
C GLY A 144 7.78 -7.03 11.46
N CYS A 145 7.05 -6.16 12.16
CA CYS A 145 5.97 -6.61 13.06
C CYS A 145 4.67 -7.01 12.33
N GLY A 146 4.43 -6.50 11.12
CA GLY A 146 3.33 -6.95 10.26
C GLY A 146 2.01 -6.18 10.36
N ASP A 147 1.98 -4.95 10.89
CA ASP A 147 0.74 -4.14 10.96
C ASP A 147 0.07 -3.95 9.58
N CYS A 148 0.87 -3.89 8.52
CA CYS A 148 0.38 -3.83 7.14
C CYS A 148 -0.38 -5.10 6.71
N VAL A 149 0.03 -6.27 7.20
CA VAL A 149 -0.66 -7.56 7.01
C VAL A 149 -1.97 -7.56 7.79
N ALA A 150 -1.94 -7.19 9.07
CA ALA A 150 -3.14 -7.09 9.90
C ALA A 150 -4.17 -6.09 9.34
N ALA A 151 -3.73 -5.03 8.68
CA ALA A 151 -4.60 -4.03 8.05
C ALA A 151 -5.20 -4.47 6.71
N CYS A 152 -4.69 -5.53 6.08
CA CYS A 152 -5.17 -5.96 4.77
C CYS A 152 -6.38 -6.90 4.89
N GLN A 153 -7.55 -6.42 4.45
CA GLN A 153 -8.78 -7.22 4.43
C GLN A 153 -8.89 -8.16 3.21
N PHE A 154 -7.97 -8.02 2.26
CA PHE A 154 -7.98 -8.74 0.97
C PHE A 154 -6.90 -9.82 0.89
N ASP A 155 -6.19 -10.09 2.00
CA ASP A 155 -5.11 -11.08 2.04
C ASP A 155 -4.05 -10.86 0.95
N ALA A 156 -3.77 -9.59 0.63
CA ALA A 156 -2.90 -9.19 -0.47
C ALA A 156 -1.47 -8.88 -0.03
N ILE A 157 -1.13 -9.02 1.25
CA ILE A 157 0.20 -8.71 1.76
C ILE A 157 0.60 -9.70 2.84
N HIS A 158 1.80 -10.25 2.74
CA HIS A 158 2.33 -11.26 3.65
C HIS A 158 3.74 -10.89 4.10
N MET A 159 4.13 -11.27 5.31
CA MET A 159 5.52 -11.14 5.74
C MET A 159 6.31 -12.33 5.20
N ASN A 160 7.33 -12.06 4.38
CA ASN A 160 8.26 -13.10 3.97
C ASN A 160 9.22 -13.41 5.15
N PRO A 161 9.30 -14.68 5.60
CA PRO A 161 10.10 -15.08 6.76
C PRO A 161 11.61 -15.02 6.49
N GLU A 162 12.05 -15.16 5.23
CA GLU A 162 13.45 -15.13 4.84
C GLU A 162 13.97 -13.69 4.74
N THR A 163 13.20 -12.81 4.10
CA THR A 163 13.62 -11.42 3.89
C THR A 163 13.28 -10.54 5.10
N GLY A 164 12.27 -10.92 5.89
CA GLY A 164 11.74 -10.12 7.00
C GLY A 164 10.94 -8.89 6.53
N LEU A 165 10.55 -8.85 5.25
CA LEU A 165 9.84 -7.73 4.64
C LEU A 165 8.43 -8.16 4.18
N PRO A 166 7.48 -7.20 4.11
CA PRO A 166 6.19 -7.46 3.51
C PRO A 166 6.30 -7.58 1.99
N GLU A 167 5.61 -8.55 1.42
CA GLU A 167 5.46 -8.78 -0.02
C GLU A 167 3.98 -8.64 -0.39
N VAL A 168 3.71 -7.93 -1.48
CA VAL A 168 2.36 -7.64 -1.94
C VAL A 168 2.01 -8.56 -3.11
N ASP A 169 0.92 -9.30 -2.98
CA ASP A 169 0.26 -10.01 -4.06
C ASP A 169 -0.55 -9.01 -4.88
N GLU A 170 -0.14 -8.81 -6.12
CA GLU A 170 -0.75 -7.83 -7.01
C GLU A 170 -2.13 -8.22 -7.53
N GLU A 171 -2.43 -9.52 -7.58
CA GLU A 171 -3.72 -10.02 -8.08
C GLU A 171 -4.82 -9.80 -7.06
N LYS A 172 -4.48 -9.86 -5.77
CA LYS A 172 -5.38 -9.60 -4.65
C LYS A 172 -5.41 -8.14 -4.22
N CYS A 173 -4.38 -7.36 -4.54
CA CYS A 173 -4.27 -5.98 -4.08
C CYS A 173 -5.32 -5.07 -4.75
N THR A 174 -6.20 -4.50 -3.93
CA THR A 174 -7.24 -3.56 -4.36
C THR A 174 -6.82 -2.09 -4.27
N ALA A 175 -5.54 -1.82 -3.97
CA ALA A 175 -4.99 -0.47 -3.80
C ALA A 175 -5.76 0.45 -2.83
N CYS A 176 -6.45 -0.11 -1.83
CA CYS A 176 -7.22 0.65 -0.85
C CYS A 176 -6.39 1.53 0.10
N GLY A 177 -5.06 1.34 0.16
CA GLY A 177 -4.17 2.16 0.98
C GLY A 177 -4.17 1.86 2.48
N ALA A 178 -4.95 0.88 2.96
CA ALA A 178 -5.00 0.53 4.38
C ALA A 178 -3.61 0.16 4.94
N CYS A 179 -2.83 -0.61 4.20
CA CYS A 179 -1.45 -0.97 4.56
C CYS A 179 -0.50 0.25 4.61
N ALA A 180 -0.68 1.22 3.70
CA ALA A 180 0.09 2.46 3.69
C ALA A 180 -0.20 3.32 4.92
N LYS A 181 -1.48 3.43 5.31
CA LYS A 181 -1.91 4.14 6.52
C LYS A 181 -1.44 3.44 7.81
N ALA A 182 -1.46 2.12 7.83
CA ALA A 182 -1.03 1.32 8.98
C ALA A 182 0.50 1.32 9.19
N CYS A 183 1.29 1.71 8.18
CA CYS A 183 2.74 1.69 8.27
C CYS A 183 3.29 2.97 8.91
N PRO A 184 3.80 2.95 10.17
CA PRO A 184 4.30 4.15 10.84
C PRO A 184 5.61 4.68 10.24
N LYS A 185 6.29 3.86 9.41
CA LYS A 185 7.52 4.24 8.69
C LYS A 185 7.25 4.76 7.29
N SER A 186 5.98 4.76 6.84
CA SER A 186 5.56 5.22 5.51
C SER A 186 6.37 4.60 4.36
N ILE A 187 6.75 3.33 4.49
CA ILE A 187 7.48 2.60 3.45
C ILE A 187 6.55 2.03 2.37
N ILE A 188 5.24 2.00 2.60
CA ILE A 188 4.26 1.48 1.64
C ILE A 188 3.61 2.65 0.90
N GLU A 189 3.56 2.56 -0.42
CA GLU A 189 3.03 3.61 -1.30
C GLU A 189 2.09 2.98 -2.33
N ILE A 190 0.98 3.65 -2.65
CA ILE A 190 0.10 3.23 -3.75
C ILE A 190 0.61 3.85 -5.05
N ARG A 191 0.88 3.01 -6.05
CA ARG A 191 1.43 3.43 -7.35
C ARG A 191 0.64 2.81 -8.50
N PRO A 192 0.64 3.43 -9.70
CA PRO A 192 0.10 2.80 -10.89
C PRO A 192 0.76 1.45 -11.13
N GLN A 193 -0.06 0.42 -11.36
CA GLN A 193 0.41 -0.93 -11.65
C GLN A 193 1.23 -0.95 -12.95
N GLY A 194 0.88 -0.07 -13.89
CA GLY A 194 1.55 0.08 -15.18
C GLY A 194 1.19 -1.03 -16.16
N LYS A 195 1.52 -0.82 -17.44
CA LYS A 195 1.26 -1.81 -18.49
C LYS A 195 2.05 -3.09 -18.22
N LYS A 196 1.37 -4.25 -18.21
CA LYS A 196 1.97 -5.57 -17.91
C LYS A 196 2.66 -5.61 -16.54
N SER A 197 2.12 -4.88 -15.56
CA SER A 197 2.67 -4.80 -14.21
C SER A 197 4.12 -4.23 -14.12
N ARG A 198 4.52 -3.41 -15.10
CA ARG A 198 5.87 -2.84 -15.15
C ARG A 198 5.99 -1.59 -14.31
N ARG A 199 6.89 -1.61 -13.32
CA ARG A 199 7.12 -0.46 -12.42
C ARG A 199 8.60 -0.23 -12.15
N ILE A 200 8.97 1.04 -12.05
CA ILE A 200 10.30 1.47 -11.62
C ILE A 200 10.16 2.43 -10.46
N TYR A 201 10.83 2.11 -9.36
CA TYR A 201 10.81 2.93 -8.15
C TYR A 201 12.04 2.67 -7.27
N VAL A 202 12.28 3.57 -6.32
CA VAL A 202 13.37 3.50 -5.35
C VAL A 202 12.89 2.69 -4.14
N GLN A 203 13.52 1.54 -3.87
CA GLN A 203 13.26 0.70 -2.69
C GLN A 203 14.02 1.17 -1.45
N CYS A 204 13.93 2.46 -1.16
CA CYS A 204 14.47 3.06 0.04
C CYS A 204 13.63 4.28 0.39
N VAL A 205 13.52 4.54 1.70
CA VAL A 205 12.97 5.78 2.26
C VAL A 205 13.89 6.41 3.32
N ASN A 206 15.10 5.88 3.51
CA ASN A 206 16.08 6.45 4.41
C ASN A 206 16.52 7.85 3.90
N LYS A 207 16.52 8.83 4.79
CA LYS A 207 16.83 10.25 4.53
C LYS A 207 18.15 10.71 5.16
N ASP A 208 18.88 9.79 5.81
CA ASP A 208 20.19 10.05 6.38
C ASP A 208 21.21 10.37 5.29
N LYS A 209 22.31 11.00 5.69
CA LYS A 209 23.47 11.19 4.80
C LYS A 209 23.97 9.82 4.32
N GLY A 210 24.38 9.74 3.04
CA GLY A 210 24.68 8.47 2.38
C GLY A 210 25.69 7.58 3.10
N ALA A 211 26.71 8.14 3.77
CA ALA A 211 27.67 7.35 4.55
C ALA A 211 27.01 6.65 5.76
N VAL A 212 26.10 7.35 6.46
CA VAL A 212 25.35 6.80 7.60
C VAL A 212 24.34 5.76 7.11
N ALA A 213 23.58 6.10 6.07
CA ALA A 213 22.60 5.20 5.46
C ALA A 213 23.24 3.89 4.99
N ARG A 214 24.40 3.97 4.31
CA ARG A 214 25.14 2.80 3.81
C ARG A 214 25.74 1.93 4.91
N LYS A 215 26.17 2.55 6.01
CA LYS A 215 26.63 1.81 7.19
C LYS A 215 25.49 0.99 7.82
N ALA A 216 24.26 1.51 7.79
CA ALA A 216 23.09 0.83 8.30
C ALA A 216 22.53 -0.22 7.34
N CYS A 217 22.58 0.01 6.02
CA CYS A 217 22.01 -0.87 5.01
C CYS A 217 22.82 -0.81 3.71
N THR A 218 23.25 -1.98 3.21
CA THR A 218 24.16 -2.10 2.05
C THR A 218 23.54 -1.64 0.73
N VAL A 219 22.20 -1.61 0.63
CA VAL A 219 21.44 -1.19 -0.55
C VAL A 219 20.71 0.14 -0.36
N ALA A 220 21.06 0.92 0.67
CA ALA A 220 20.44 2.20 0.93
C ALA A 220 20.69 3.21 -0.19
N CYS A 221 19.71 4.08 -0.45
CA CYS A 221 19.95 5.25 -1.30
C CYS A 221 20.97 6.16 -0.62
N ILE A 222 22.06 6.48 -1.32
CA ILE A 222 23.11 7.38 -0.81
C ILE A 222 22.98 8.82 -1.30
N GLY A 223 21.90 9.14 -2.00
CA GLY A 223 21.62 10.50 -2.48
C GLY A 223 22.60 11.05 -3.53
N CYS A 224 23.26 10.20 -4.31
CA CYS A 224 24.31 10.65 -5.26
C CYS A 224 23.81 11.43 -6.49
N GLY A 225 22.50 11.47 -6.75
CA GLY A 225 21.90 12.21 -7.87
C GLY A 225 22.16 11.67 -9.29
N LYS A 226 22.88 10.54 -9.45
CA LYS A 226 23.13 9.94 -10.79
C LYS A 226 21.84 9.61 -11.55
N CYS A 227 20.82 9.12 -10.83
CA CYS A 227 19.51 8.82 -11.39
C CYS A 227 18.80 10.08 -11.93
N VAL A 228 18.92 11.21 -11.23
CA VAL A 228 18.37 12.50 -11.66
C VAL A 228 19.02 12.92 -12.98
N LYS A 229 20.36 12.90 -13.04
CA LYS A 229 21.12 13.31 -14.23
C LYS A 229 20.82 12.47 -15.48
N VAL A 230 20.55 11.17 -15.32
CA VAL A 230 20.30 10.27 -16.46
C VAL A 230 18.83 10.26 -16.90
N CYS A 231 17.91 10.87 -16.15
CA CYS A 231 16.50 10.84 -16.46
C CYS A 231 16.16 11.89 -17.53
N PRO A 232 15.77 11.49 -18.76
CA PRO A 232 15.44 12.45 -19.82
C PRO A 232 14.04 13.07 -19.67
N PHE A 233 13.27 12.63 -18.66
CA PHE A 233 11.88 13.04 -18.43
C PHE A 233 11.71 13.85 -17.14
N GLU A 234 12.82 14.17 -16.45
CA GLU A 234 12.81 14.91 -15.18
C GLU A 234 11.84 14.31 -14.14
N ALA A 235 11.67 12.99 -14.18
CA ALA A 235 10.74 12.26 -13.33
C ALA A 235 11.31 11.93 -11.94
N ILE A 236 12.55 12.33 -11.66
CA ILE A 236 13.27 11.95 -10.44
C ILE A 236 13.65 13.21 -9.67
N THR A 237 13.19 13.30 -8.43
CA THR A 237 13.59 14.34 -7.48
C THR A 237 14.59 13.77 -6.47
N LEU A 238 15.41 14.64 -5.90
CA LEU A 238 16.37 14.29 -4.86
C LEU A 238 16.22 15.27 -3.70
N GLU A 239 15.66 14.79 -2.59
CA GLU A 239 15.39 15.58 -1.40
C GLU A 239 15.81 14.82 -0.16
N ASN A 240 16.46 15.51 0.79
CA ASN A 240 16.95 14.90 2.03
C ASN A 240 17.78 13.63 1.78
N ASN A 241 18.72 13.68 0.84
CA ASN A 241 19.58 12.55 0.43
C ASN A 241 18.83 11.33 -0.15
N LEU A 242 17.54 11.45 -0.43
CA LEU A 242 16.71 10.37 -0.95
C LEU A 242 16.20 10.71 -2.34
N ALA A 243 16.44 9.81 -3.30
CA ALA A 243 15.83 9.91 -4.62
C ALA A 243 14.37 9.43 -4.58
N TYR A 244 13.48 10.12 -5.27
CA TYR A 244 12.09 9.74 -5.47
C TYR A 244 11.77 9.76 -6.97
N ILE A 245 11.07 8.72 -7.46
CA ILE A 245 10.64 8.64 -8.86
C ILE A 245 9.15 8.90 -8.89
N ASP A 246 8.73 9.96 -9.56
CA ASP A 246 7.33 10.27 -9.82
C ASP A 246 6.77 9.29 -10.86
N PRO A 247 5.77 8.45 -10.50
CA PRO A 247 5.19 7.49 -11.44
C PRO A 247 4.44 8.14 -12.60
N ASN A 248 3.91 9.36 -12.44
CA ASN A 248 3.13 10.03 -13.47
C ASN A 248 4.01 10.60 -14.58
N LYS A 249 5.25 10.98 -14.25
CA LYS A 249 6.25 11.49 -15.20
C LYS A 249 7.12 10.37 -15.78
N CYS A 250 7.38 9.31 -15.02
CA CYS A 250 8.30 8.25 -15.42
C CYS A 250 7.77 7.44 -16.61
N LYS A 251 8.53 7.41 -17.71
CA LYS A 251 8.23 6.56 -18.89
C LYS A 251 8.87 5.17 -18.83
N SER A 252 9.37 4.75 -17.66
CA SER A 252 9.88 3.39 -17.44
C SER A 252 11.01 2.94 -18.39
N CYS A 253 11.89 3.88 -18.79
CA CYS A 253 13.02 3.61 -19.69
C CYS A 253 14.20 2.86 -19.05
N ARG A 254 14.16 2.65 -17.73
CA ARG A 254 15.16 1.92 -16.92
C ARG A 254 16.60 2.47 -16.95
N LYS A 255 16.87 3.66 -17.47
CA LYS A 255 18.22 4.27 -17.41
C LYS A 255 18.69 4.52 -15.97
N CYS A 256 17.77 4.89 -15.08
CA CYS A 256 18.07 5.17 -13.68
C CYS A 256 18.43 3.92 -12.86
N GLU A 257 17.87 2.75 -13.21
CA GLU A 257 18.23 1.45 -12.63
C GLU A 257 19.73 1.17 -12.86
N GLU A 258 20.19 1.22 -14.11
CA GLU A 258 21.60 0.99 -14.48
C GLU A 258 22.56 1.99 -13.85
N ALA A 259 22.14 3.26 -13.72
CA ALA A 259 22.98 4.31 -13.17
C ALA A 259 23.11 4.24 -11.65
N CYS A 260 22.32 3.42 -10.96
CA CYS A 260 22.26 3.37 -9.49
C CYS A 260 23.40 2.50 -8.93
N PRO A 261 24.43 3.07 -8.28
CA PRO A 261 25.57 2.30 -7.78
C PRO A 261 25.22 1.44 -6.54
N GLN A 262 24.01 1.57 -5.99
CA GLN A 262 23.54 0.82 -4.83
C GLN A 262 22.46 -0.19 -5.19
N ASN A 263 22.08 -0.29 -6.47
CA ASN A 263 20.98 -1.15 -6.93
C ASN A 263 19.67 -0.94 -6.14
N THR A 264 19.46 0.27 -5.60
CA THR A 264 18.27 0.63 -4.82
C THR A 264 17.05 0.87 -5.71
N ILE A 265 17.28 1.22 -6.98
CA ILE A 265 16.22 1.41 -7.98
C ILE A 265 15.97 0.06 -8.64
N ILE A 266 14.75 -0.44 -8.57
CA ILE A 266 14.37 -1.70 -9.22
C ILE A 266 13.45 -1.49 -10.40
N ALA A 267 13.57 -2.35 -11.40
CA ALA A 267 12.61 -2.49 -12.48
C ALA A 267 11.86 -3.82 -12.31
N LEU A 268 10.62 -3.75 -11.83
CA LEU A 268 9.77 -4.92 -11.59
C LEU A 268 9.03 -5.33 -12.88
N ASN A 269 8.99 -6.64 -13.16
CA ASN A 269 8.29 -7.25 -14.30
C ASN A 269 8.77 -6.78 -15.69
N PHE A 270 10.03 -6.36 -15.79
CA PHE A 270 10.67 -6.08 -17.08
C PHE A 270 11.38 -7.32 -17.62
N PRO A 271 11.41 -7.50 -18.96
CA PRO A 271 12.25 -8.53 -19.55
C PRO A 271 13.73 -8.29 -19.18
N PRO A 272 14.53 -9.36 -19.07
CA PRO A 272 15.97 -9.22 -18.85
C PRO A 272 16.56 -8.35 -19.95
N ARG A 273 17.50 -7.47 -19.59
CA ARG A 273 18.19 -6.66 -20.60
C ARG A 273 19.09 -7.58 -21.41
N LYS A 274 19.19 -7.32 -22.71
CA LYS A 274 20.22 -7.96 -23.52
C LYS A 274 21.57 -7.59 -22.92
N PRO A 275 22.47 -8.55 -22.62
CA PRO A 275 23.80 -8.25 -22.14
C PRO A 275 24.48 -7.27 -23.10
N LYS A 276 25.17 -6.26 -22.56
CA LYS A 276 26.05 -5.44 -23.40
C LYS A 276 27.24 -6.33 -23.80
N ALA A 277 27.76 -6.13 -25.00
CA ALA A 277 28.86 -6.93 -25.55
C ALA A 277 30.16 -6.89 -24.72
N ASP A 278 30.24 -6.00 -23.72
CA ASP A 278 31.41 -5.82 -22.85
C ASP A 278 31.26 -6.45 -21.45
N ASP A 279 30.10 -7.06 -21.12
CA ASP A 279 29.91 -7.78 -19.85
C ASP A 279 30.24 -9.29 -20.00
N ALA A 280 31.32 -9.61 -20.70
CA ALA A 280 31.95 -10.93 -20.58
C ALA A 280 32.64 -10.99 -19.21
N ALA A 281 31.92 -11.45 -18.19
CA ALA A 281 32.49 -11.74 -16.88
C ALA A 281 33.70 -12.68 -17.03
N PRO A 282 34.81 -12.46 -16.30
CA PRO A 282 35.86 -13.46 -16.19
C PRO A 282 35.25 -14.70 -15.54
N GLN A 283 35.27 -15.81 -16.26
CA GLN A 283 34.85 -17.10 -15.75
C GLN A 283 35.74 -17.47 -14.57
N VAL A 284 35.19 -17.41 -13.35
CA VAL A 284 35.78 -18.05 -12.18
C VAL A 284 35.75 -19.55 -12.46
N LYS A 285 36.92 -20.13 -12.76
CA LYS A 285 37.11 -21.58 -12.84
C LYS A 285 36.84 -22.16 -11.44
N VAL A 286 35.68 -22.76 -11.26
CA VAL A 286 35.40 -23.61 -10.10
C VAL A 286 36.19 -24.89 -10.31
N ALA A 287 37.26 -25.07 -9.54
CA ALA A 287 37.95 -26.35 -9.45
C ALA A 287 37.00 -27.36 -8.78
N ALA A 288 36.71 -28.46 -9.48
CA ALA A 288 35.87 -29.54 -8.98
C ALA A 288 36.50 -30.23 -7.75
N PRO A 289 35.70 -30.64 -6.75
CA PRO A 289 36.19 -31.44 -5.64
C PRO A 289 36.56 -32.86 -6.12
N LYS A 290 37.72 -33.36 -5.68
CA LYS A 290 38.14 -34.74 -5.92
C LYS A 290 37.27 -35.67 -5.07
N ALA A 291 36.59 -36.60 -5.73
CA ALA A 291 35.90 -37.71 -5.09
C ALA A 291 36.93 -38.76 -4.61
N GLU A 292 36.77 -39.20 -3.36
CA GLU A 292 37.39 -40.40 -2.81
C GLU A 292 36.83 -41.64 -3.51
N VAL A 293 37.69 -42.60 -3.81
CA VAL A 293 37.29 -43.95 -4.24
C VAL A 293 37.95 -44.95 -3.31
N GLU A 294 37.13 -45.57 -2.46
CA GLU A 294 37.47 -46.78 -1.72
C GLU A 294 37.79 -47.92 -2.70
N THR A 295 38.91 -48.60 -2.46
CA THR A 295 39.32 -49.81 -3.17
C THR A 295 38.70 -51.05 -2.50
N PRO A 296 38.10 -51.99 -3.26
CA PRO A 296 37.71 -53.28 -2.71
C PRO A 296 38.91 -54.23 -2.64
N LYS A 297 38.91 -55.03 -1.58
CA LYS A 297 39.84 -56.14 -1.30
C LYS A 297 39.80 -57.19 -2.41
N ALA A 298 40.97 -57.73 -2.73
CA ALA A 298 41.12 -59.04 -3.37
C ALA A 298 42.17 -59.86 -2.59
N GLU A 299 41.84 -61.14 -2.42
CA GLU A 299 42.50 -62.17 -1.63
C GLU A 299 43.86 -62.60 -2.19
N VAL A 300 44.81 -62.90 -1.29
CA VAL A 300 45.60 -64.15 -1.21
C VAL A 300 45.84 -64.45 0.27
#